data_AF-A0A7V9C4U9-F1
#
_entry.id   AF-A0A7V9C4U9-F1
#
_cell.length_a   1.000
_cell.length_b   1.000
_cell.length_c   1.000
_cell.angle_alpha   90.00
_cell.angle_beta   90.00
_cell.angle_gamma   90.00
#
_symmetry.space_group_name_H-M   'P 1'
#
loop_
_entity.id
_entity.type
_entity.pdbx_description
1 polymer ?
#
loop_
_entity_poly.entity_id
_entity_poly.type
_entity_poly.pdbx_seq_one_letter_code
_entity_poly.pdbx_strand_id
1 'polypeptide(L)'
;MNQKTICGGIIPMLVLVAAMVSHVYSQPKNNAEQVTMELIGQVTNPSPATSIQIGYLTYANGLESELFTGVPNNETNALLTFFSDTVTTRVINNGTIRTINRRGTFMIYLDTTPNGDFADPDTFRDGSPVLTADLRHQVIVDTITSAFTATFTLTVTSVEGFEIGSQYTRLGRVGQKLRLTFFGHLNSPGPPSGYISGMMIGS
;
A
#
# COMPACT_ATOMS: atom_id res chain seq x y z
N MET A 1 -3.27 42.40 -73.30
CA MET A 1 -3.75 42.96 -72.00
C MET A 1 -4.87 42.05 -71.52
N ASN A 2 -4.61 41.25 -70.46
CA ASN A 2 -5.49 40.71 -69.39
C ASN A 2 -6.94 40.27 -69.76
N GLN A 3 -7.54 39.16 -69.30
CA GLN A 3 -7.27 38.27 -68.17
C GLN A 3 -8.38 37.18 -68.07
N LYS A 4 -7.93 35.92 -67.88
CA LYS A 4 -8.45 34.77 -67.08
C LYS A 4 -9.87 34.18 -67.26
N THR A 5 -9.82 32.94 -67.73
CA THR A 5 -10.63 31.71 -67.51
C THR A 5 -11.01 31.41 -66.05
N ILE A 6 -12.07 30.60 -65.82
CA ILE A 6 -12.05 29.34 -65.03
C ILE A 6 -13.25 28.44 -65.43
N CYS A 7 -12.94 27.18 -65.78
CA CYS A 7 -13.84 26.07 -66.10
C CYS A 7 -13.93 25.09 -64.92
N GLY A 8 -15.13 24.51 -64.75
CA GLY A 8 -15.38 23.07 -64.56
C GLY A 8 -14.73 22.34 -63.38
N GLY A 9 -15.53 22.03 -62.36
CA GLY A 9 -15.17 21.07 -61.30
C GLY A 9 -15.83 19.70 -61.51
N ILE A 10 -15.01 18.64 -61.47
CA ILE A 10 -15.37 17.27 -61.04
C ILE A 10 -14.12 16.73 -60.33
N ILE A 11 -14.23 16.35 -59.05
CA ILE A 11 -13.17 15.69 -58.29
C ILE A 11 -13.64 14.26 -57.95
N PRO A 12 -12.82 13.23 -58.18
CA PRO A 12 -13.17 11.85 -57.86
C PRO A 12 -12.99 11.56 -56.36
N MET A 13 -13.85 10.70 -55.84
CA MET A 13 -13.87 10.23 -54.45
C MET A 13 -12.73 9.21 -54.22
N LEU A 14 -11.80 9.54 -53.33
CA LEU A 14 -10.70 8.67 -52.91
C LEU A 14 -11.17 7.84 -51.70
N VAL A 15 -11.21 6.51 -51.83
CA VAL A 15 -11.45 5.59 -50.71
C VAL A 15 -10.11 5.29 -50.05
N LEU A 16 -9.91 5.78 -48.82
CA LEU A 16 -8.75 5.45 -47.99
C LEU A 16 -9.16 4.43 -46.92
N VAL A 17 -8.67 3.20 -47.04
CA VAL A 17 -8.82 2.16 -45.99
C VAL A 17 -7.68 2.37 -45.00
N ALA A 18 -7.98 2.96 -43.84
CA ALA A 18 -7.03 3.01 -42.72
C ALA A 18 -7.21 1.77 -41.84
N ALA A 19 -6.18 0.91 -41.80
CA ALA A 19 -6.10 -0.19 -40.85
C ALA A 19 -5.94 0.37 -39.43
N MET A 20 -6.97 0.22 -38.60
CA MET A 20 -6.90 0.51 -37.17
C MET A 20 -6.09 -0.60 -36.49
N VAL A 21 -4.85 -0.29 -36.09
CA VAL A 21 -4.15 -1.09 -35.08
C VAL A 21 -4.84 -0.78 -33.76
N SER A 22 -5.76 -1.65 -33.33
CA SER A 22 -6.29 -1.61 -31.97
C SER A 22 -5.15 -2.00 -31.01
N HIS A 23 -4.40 -1.00 -30.53
CA HIS A 23 -3.78 -1.10 -29.22
C HIS A 23 -4.93 -1.28 -28.23
N VAL A 24 -5.09 -2.50 -27.74
CA VAL A 24 -5.90 -2.75 -26.55
C VAL A 24 -5.20 -1.99 -25.42
N TYR A 25 -5.64 -0.76 -25.18
CA TYR A 25 -5.37 -0.08 -23.91
C TYR A 25 -6.10 -0.93 -22.88
N SER A 26 -5.38 -1.84 -22.22
CA SER A 26 -5.86 -2.45 -20.99
C SER A 26 -6.27 -1.31 -20.07
N GLN A 27 -7.57 -1.19 -19.79
CA GLN A 27 -8.06 -0.21 -18.83
C GLN A 27 -7.28 -0.43 -17.53
N PRO A 28 -6.68 0.63 -16.92
CA PRO A 28 -5.97 0.47 -15.68
C PRO A 28 -6.92 -0.15 -14.66
N LYS A 29 -6.49 -1.24 -14.01
CA LYS A 29 -7.28 -1.89 -12.97
C LYS A 29 -7.32 -0.90 -11.81
N ASN A 30 -8.42 -0.15 -11.70
CA ASN A 30 -8.58 0.89 -10.70
C ASN A 30 -8.84 0.25 -9.33
N ASN A 31 -7.80 -0.32 -8.71
CA ASN A 31 -7.83 -0.86 -7.35
C ASN A 31 -8.18 0.22 -6.30
N ALA A 32 -8.30 1.49 -6.71
CA ALA A 32 -8.72 2.57 -5.84
C ALA A 32 -10.19 2.46 -5.39
N GLU A 33 -11.06 1.77 -6.15
CA GLU A 33 -12.48 1.60 -5.79
C GLU A 33 -12.70 0.53 -4.74
N GLN A 34 -11.87 -0.51 -4.71
CA GLN A 34 -11.89 -1.55 -3.70
C GLN A 34 -10.46 -1.92 -3.38
N VAL A 35 -10.00 -1.53 -2.20
CA VAL A 35 -8.68 -1.85 -1.69
C VAL A 35 -8.80 -3.12 -0.85
N THR A 36 -8.09 -4.17 -1.24
CA THR A 36 -7.91 -5.40 -0.44
C THR A 36 -6.44 -5.78 -0.47
N MET A 37 -5.77 -5.74 0.68
CA MET A 37 -4.35 -6.07 0.80
C MET A 37 -4.13 -6.95 2.01
N GLU A 38 -3.16 -7.86 1.94
CA GLU A 38 -2.67 -8.63 3.09
C GLU A 38 -1.23 -8.22 3.38
N LEU A 39 -0.91 -8.10 4.66
CA LEU A 39 0.35 -7.56 5.14
C LEU A 39 0.94 -8.47 6.21
N ILE A 40 2.25 -8.61 6.22
CA ILE A 40 3.01 -9.32 7.27
C ILE A 40 4.15 -8.43 7.73
N GLY A 41 4.50 -8.50 9.02
CA GLY A 41 5.55 -7.65 9.55
C GLY A 41 5.89 -7.86 11.02
N GLN A 42 6.61 -6.88 11.55
CA GLN A 42 7.09 -6.85 12.92
C GLN A 42 6.73 -5.52 13.59
N VAL A 43 6.67 -5.56 14.92
CA VAL A 43 6.43 -4.40 15.77
C VAL A 43 7.68 -4.13 16.59
N THR A 44 8.12 -2.88 16.62
CA THR A 44 9.13 -2.40 17.56
C THR A 44 8.48 -1.35 18.46
N ASN A 45 8.60 -1.52 19.77
CA ASN A 45 8.18 -0.53 20.75
C ASN A 45 9.43 0.06 21.41
N PRO A 46 10.03 1.13 20.85
CA PRO A 46 11.22 1.76 21.43
C PRO A 46 10.99 2.25 22.87
N SER A 47 9.74 2.60 23.18
CA SER A 47 9.30 2.98 24.52
C SER A 47 7.81 2.66 24.70
N PRO A 48 7.24 2.75 25.91
CA PRO A 48 5.79 2.70 26.10
C PRO A 48 5.03 3.82 25.35
N ALA A 49 5.71 4.92 25.03
CA ALA A 49 5.13 6.09 24.38
C ALA A 49 5.09 6.00 22.86
N THR A 50 5.86 5.09 22.23
CA THR A 50 6.01 5.01 20.78
C THR A 50 5.94 3.58 20.28
N SER A 51 5.49 3.41 19.03
CA SER A 51 5.43 2.08 18.41
C SER A 51 5.56 2.21 16.90
N ILE A 52 6.46 1.41 16.35
CA ILE A 52 6.72 1.31 14.92
C ILE A 52 6.21 -0.06 14.44
N GLN A 53 5.58 -0.08 13.27
CA GLN A 53 5.22 -1.32 12.57
C GLN A 53 5.83 -1.27 11.17
N ILE A 54 6.55 -2.32 10.80
CA ILE A 54 7.22 -2.44 9.51
C ILE A 54 6.93 -3.80 8.90
N GLY A 55 6.98 -3.88 7.57
CA GLY A 55 6.82 -5.14 6.87
C GLY A 55 6.48 -4.94 5.40
N TYR A 56 5.85 -5.94 4.79
CA TYR A 56 5.55 -5.95 3.37
C TYR A 56 4.19 -6.56 3.07
N LEU A 57 3.72 -6.33 1.84
CA LEU A 57 2.46 -6.87 1.34
C LEU A 57 2.68 -8.28 0.80
N THR A 58 1.82 -9.21 1.22
CA THR A 58 1.78 -10.58 0.69
C THR A 58 0.69 -10.77 -0.35
N TYR A 59 -0.28 -9.86 -0.37
CA TYR A 59 -1.36 -9.80 -1.34
C TYR A 59 -1.79 -8.35 -1.54
N ALA A 60 -2.12 -7.99 -2.77
CA ALA A 60 -2.84 -6.78 -3.11
C ALA A 60 -3.70 -7.10 -4.32
N ASN A 61 -4.98 -6.75 -4.26
CA ASN A 61 -5.93 -7.08 -5.32
C ASN A 61 -5.43 -6.55 -6.67
N GLY A 62 -5.20 -7.45 -7.62
CA GLY A 62 -4.68 -7.12 -8.95
C GLY A 62 -3.16 -7.01 -9.08
N LEU A 63 -2.38 -7.28 -8.03
CA LEU A 63 -0.92 -7.31 -8.08
C LEU A 63 -0.34 -8.68 -7.67
N GLU A 64 -1.16 -9.73 -7.62
CA GLU A 64 -0.83 -10.99 -6.95
C GLU A 64 0.46 -11.67 -7.45
N SER A 65 0.78 -11.57 -8.75
CA SER A 65 1.98 -12.17 -9.35
C SER A 65 3.21 -11.28 -9.30
N GLU A 66 3.08 -10.03 -8.85
CA GLU A 66 4.07 -8.98 -9.08
C GLU A 66 4.57 -8.32 -7.78
N LEU A 67 4.29 -8.90 -6.60
CA LEU A 67 4.71 -8.33 -5.32
C LEU A 67 6.16 -8.65 -4.94
N PHE A 68 6.79 -9.63 -5.60
CA PHE A 68 8.11 -10.11 -5.24
C PHE A 68 9.00 -10.28 -6.47
N THR A 69 10.28 -9.91 -6.35
CA THR A 69 11.29 -10.06 -7.42
C THR A 69 11.98 -11.43 -7.42
N GLY A 70 11.72 -12.27 -6.42
CA GLY A 70 12.39 -13.55 -6.25
C GLY A 70 11.63 -14.53 -5.36
N VAL A 71 12.21 -15.73 -5.21
CA VAL A 71 11.70 -16.80 -4.35
C VAL A 71 12.79 -17.27 -3.38
N PRO A 72 12.45 -17.65 -2.13
CA PRO A 72 11.11 -17.58 -1.53
C PRO A 72 10.65 -16.13 -1.29
N ASN A 73 9.34 -15.90 -1.29
CA ASN A 73 8.77 -14.59 -1.01
C ASN A 73 9.14 -14.16 0.42
N ASN A 74 9.85 -13.04 0.57
CA ASN A 74 10.28 -12.50 1.86
C ASN A 74 10.57 -10.99 1.76
N GLU A 75 11.00 -10.39 2.86
CA GLU A 75 11.32 -8.95 2.97
C GLU A 75 12.41 -8.49 2.00
N THR A 76 13.39 -9.34 1.69
CA THR A 76 14.53 -8.99 0.84
C THR A 76 14.16 -8.90 -0.65
N ASN A 77 12.97 -9.36 -1.04
CA ASN A 77 12.50 -9.32 -2.42
C ASN A 77 11.10 -8.72 -2.59
N ALA A 78 10.49 -8.17 -1.53
CA ALA A 78 9.17 -7.56 -1.59
C ALA A 78 9.19 -6.14 -2.18
N LEU A 79 8.42 -5.91 -3.24
CA LEU A 79 8.35 -4.61 -3.93
C LEU A 79 7.50 -3.57 -3.19
N LEU A 80 6.53 -4.01 -2.38
CA LEU A 80 5.66 -3.13 -1.60
C LEU A 80 5.88 -3.34 -0.10
N THR A 81 6.50 -2.35 0.53
CA THR A 81 6.77 -2.32 1.97
C THR A 81 5.84 -1.33 2.67
N PHE A 82 5.68 -1.46 3.97
CA PHE A 82 4.95 -0.50 4.78
C PHE A 82 5.74 -0.08 6.01
N PHE A 83 5.51 1.16 6.43
CA PHE A 83 6.04 1.72 7.65
C PHE A 83 4.94 2.50 8.36
N SER A 84 4.79 2.29 9.66
CA SER A 84 3.97 3.16 10.49
C SER A 84 4.73 3.62 11.72
N ASP A 85 4.60 4.91 12.03
CA ASP A 85 5.13 5.52 13.25
C ASP A 85 3.94 6.02 14.07
N THR A 86 3.92 5.69 15.36
CA THR A 86 2.78 5.98 16.22
C THR A 86 3.19 6.43 17.61
N VAL A 87 2.38 7.33 18.18
CA VAL A 87 2.49 7.81 19.56
C VAL A 87 1.32 7.30 20.39
N THR A 88 1.64 6.76 21.57
CA THR A 88 0.65 6.31 22.55
C THR A 88 -0.10 7.50 23.13
N THR A 89 -1.42 7.49 22.95
CA THR A 89 -2.32 8.54 23.44
C THR A 89 -3.06 8.12 24.70
N ARG A 90 -3.28 6.82 24.90
CA ARG A 90 -3.99 6.29 26.05
C ARG A 90 -3.70 4.81 26.27
N VAL A 91 -3.59 4.41 27.53
CA VAL A 91 -3.57 3.00 27.95
C VAL A 91 -4.73 2.78 28.93
N ILE A 92 -5.47 1.69 28.75
CA ILE A 92 -6.59 1.29 29.61
C ILE A 92 -6.37 -0.17 29.98
N ASN A 93 -6.26 -0.47 31.28
CA ASN A 93 -6.17 -1.84 31.77
C ASN A 93 -7.55 -2.27 32.32
N ASN A 94 -7.98 -3.49 31.98
CA ASN A 94 -9.20 -4.11 32.47
C ASN A 94 -8.96 -5.62 32.67
N GLY A 95 -8.54 -6.00 33.88
CA GLY A 95 -8.12 -7.38 34.16
C GLY A 95 -6.93 -7.79 33.29
N THR A 96 -7.03 -8.94 32.62
CA THR A 96 -6.01 -9.45 31.69
C THR A 96 -6.01 -8.76 30.33
N ILE A 97 -6.95 -7.85 30.09
CA ILE A 97 -7.02 -7.10 28.84
C ILE A 97 -6.41 -5.72 29.02
N ARG A 98 -5.46 -5.38 28.15
CA ARG A 98 -4.90 -4.03 28.00
C ARG A 98 -5.26 -3.46 26.64
N THR A 99 -5.89 -2.30 26.64
CA THR A 99 -6.15 -1.51 25.44
C THR A 99 -5.16 -0.36 25.32
N ILE A 100 -4.50 -0.23 24.18
CA ILE A 100 -3.55 0.85 23.87
C ILE A 100 -4.07 1.61 22.65
N ASN A 101 -4.32 2.90 22.78
CA ASN A 101 -4.73 3.75 21.67
C ASN A 101 -3.55 4.61 21.21
N ARG A 102 -3.34 4.68 19.89
CA ARG A 102 -2.27 5.48 19.29
C ARG A 102 -2.76 6.27 18.09
N ARG A 103 -1.96 7.27 17.71
CA ARG A 103 -2.12 8.07 16.48
C ARG A 103 -0.76 8.19 15.79
N GLY A 104 -0.77 8.47 14.49
CA GLY A 104 0.46 8.67 13.72
C GLY A 104 0.23 8.59 12.22
N THR A 105 1.22 8.08 11.49
CA THR A 105 1.19 7.96 10.03
C THR A 105 1.41 6.53 9.58
N PHE A 106 0.71 6.10 8.54
CA PHE A 106 0.91 4.82 7.85
C PHE A 106 1.29 5.11 6.40
N MET A 107 2.34 4.48 5.92
CA MET A 107 2.83 4.64 4.55
C MET A 107 3.08 3.28 3.90
N ILE A 108 2.78 3.19 2.60
CA ILE A 108 3.21 2.09 1.73
C ILE A 108 4.22 2.67 0.75
N TYR A 109 5.33 1.97 0.55
CA TYR A 109 6.41 2.34 -0.35
C TYR A 109 6.52 1.31 -1.48
N LEU A 110 6.84 1.80 -2.67
CA LEU A 110 7.36 0.99 -3.76
C LEU A 110 8.88 1.05 -3.73
N ASP A 111 9.51 -0.10 -3.50
CA ASP A 111 10.96 -0.26 -3.62
C ASP A 111 11.28 -1.10 -4.87
N THR A 112 11.87 -0.48 -5.88
CA THR A 112 12.27 -1.14 -7.13
C THR A 112 13.55 -1.96 -7.01
N THR A 113 14.25 -1.83 -5.88
CA THR A 113 15.51 -2.52 -5.55
C THR A 113 15.41 -3.12 -4.15
N PRO A 114 14.47 -4.07 -3.93
CA PRO A 114 14.12 -4.55 -2.60
C PRO A 114 15.32 -5.03 -1.81
N ASN A 115 15.42 -4.55 -0.58
CA ASN A 115 16.53 -4.80 0.35
C ASN A 115 16.06 -4.93 1.81
N GLY A 116 14.76 -5.18 2.04
CA GLY A 116 14.15 -5.15 3.36
C GLY A 116 14.91 -5.99 4.40
N ASP A 117 15.10 -5.42 5.59
CA ASP A 117 15.78 -6.06 6.72
C ASP A 117 15.05 -5.68 8.02
N PHE A 118 14.44 -6.66 8.69
CA PHE A 118 13.74 -6.41 9.96
C PHE A 118 14.64 -5.92 11.09
N ALA A 119 15.97 -6.10 10.99
CA ALA A 119 16.94 -5.53 11.91
C ALA A 119 17.21 -4.04 11.64
N ASP A 120 16.92 -3.55 10.43
CA ASP A 120 17.05 -2.15 10.02
C ASP A 120 15.71 -1.60 9.48
N PRO A 121 14.86 -1.03 10.34
CA PRO A 121 13.56 -0.49 9.96
C PRO A 121 13.56 0.52 8.80
N ASP A 122 14.70 1.17 8.53
CA ASP A 122 14.78 2.18 7.48
C ASP A 122 14.70 1.59 6.07
N THR A 123 15.08 0.31 5.91
CA THR A 123 14.93 -0.46 4.66
C THR A 123 13.47 -0.70 4.25
N PHE A 124 12.49 -0.46 5.14
CA PHE A 124 11.07 -0.56 4.80
C PHE A 124 10.46 0.77 4.35
N ARG A 125 11.27 1.84 4.27
CA ARG A 125 10.83 3.21 3.92
C ARG A 125 11.81 3.97 3.02
N ASP A 126 12.77 3.27 2.42
CA ASP A 126 13.77 3.82 1.49
C ASP A 126 13.30 3.83 0.03
N GLY A 127 12.17 3.18 -0.27
CA GLY A 127 11.45 3.29 -1.54
C GLY A 127 10.67 4.60 -1.71
N SER A 128 9.89 4.69 -2.80
CA SER A 128 9.02 5.83 -3.08
C SER A 128 7.64 5.65 -2.43
N PRO A 129 7.12 6.62 -1.65
CA PRO A 129 5.80 6.51 -1.03
C PRO A 129 4.69 6.49 -2.09
N VAL A 130 3.87 5.45 -2.09
CA VAL A 130 2.73 5.26 -3.02
C VAL A 130 1.37 5.39 -2.34
N LEU A 131 1.36 5.32 -1.01
CA LEU A 131 0.20 5.66 -0.17
C LEU A 131 0.68 6.27 1.13
N THR A 132 0.03 7.36 1.56
CA THR A 132 0.20 7.96 2.88
C THR A 132 -1.15 8.14 3.52
N ALA A 133 -1.26 7.84 4.82
CA ALA A 133 -2.47 8.01 5.59
C ALA A 133 -2.20 8.48 7.03
N ASP A 134 -3.09 9.32 7.54
CA ASP A 134 -3.22 9.53 8.98
C ASP A 134 -3.84 8.29 9.61
N LEU A 135 -3.29 7.82 10.73
CA LEU A 135 -3.81 6.67 11.46
C LEU A 135 -4.32 7.04 12.85
N ARG A 136 -5.43 6.41 13.22
CA ARG A 136 -5.80 6.09 14.61
C ARG A 136 -5.78 4.59 14.75
N HIS A 137 -5.04 4.04 15.71
CA HIS A 137 -5.11 2.61 15.99
C HIS A 137 -5.49 2.30 17.44
N GLN A 138 -6.11 1.15 17.63
CA GLN A 138 -6.37 0.53 18.93
C GLN A 138 -5.78 -0.87 18.94
N VAL A 139 -4.95 -1.16 19.93
CA VAL A 139 -4.41 -2.49 20.20
C VAL A 139 -5.12 -3.04 21.43
N ILE A 140 -5.62 -4.27 21.33
CA ILE A 140 -6.17 -5.05 22.43
C ILE A 140 -5.23 -6.21 22.67
N VAL A 141 -4.59 -6.24 23.84
CA VAL A 141 -3.59 -7.23 24.24
C VAL A 141 -4.18 -8.07 25.37
N ASP A 142 -4.06 -9.39 25.26
CA ASP A 142 -4.17 -10.29 26.40
C ASP A 142 -2.80 -10.37 27.08
N THR A 143 -2.72 -9.90 28.33
CA THR A 143 -1.47 -9.82 29.08
C THR A 143 -0.99 -11.17 29.62
N ILE A 144 -1.80 -12.22 29.50
CA ILE A 144 -1.42 -13.60 29.90
C ILE A 144 -0.81 -14.33 28.70
N THR A 145 -1.51 -14.30 27.57
CA THR A 145 -1.07 -15.03 26.37
C THR A 145 -0.17 -14.21 25.47
N SER A 146 -0.05 -12.90 25.70
CA SER A 146 0.64 -11.95 24.82
C SER A 146 0.08 -11.86 23.40
N ALA A 147 -1.03 -12.55 23.11
CA ALA A 147 -1.78 -12.38 21.87
C ALA A 147 -2.41 -10.99 21.82
N PHE A 148 -2.47 -10.42 20.62
CA PHE A 148 -3.13 -9.13 20.42
C PHE A 148 -3.84 -9.02 19.08
N THR A 149 -4.78 -8.09 19.04
CA THR A 149 -5.39 -7.59 17.81
C THR A 149 -5.19 -6.08 17.77
N ALA A 150 -4.72 -5.55 16.63
CA ALA A 150 -4.59 -4.13 16.40
C ALA A 150 -5.48 -3.71 15.22
N THR A 151 -6.35 -2.74 15.44
CA THR A 151 -7.21 -2.17 14.39
C THR A 151 -6.83 -0.73 14.13
N PHE A 152 -6.57 -0.41 12.87
CA PHE A 152 -6.22 0.89 12.35
C PHE A 152 -7.41 1.44 11.56
N THR A 153 -7.75 2.69 11.82
CA THR A 153 -8.57 3.52 10.93
C THR A 153 -7.63 4.49 10.25
N LEU A 154 -7.49 4.33 8.94
CA LEU A 154 -6.60 5.12 8.10
C LEU A 154 -7.43 6.13 7.31
N THR A 155 -7.00 7.38 7.25
CA THR A 155 -7.52 8.38 6.31
C THR A 155 -6.41 8.72 5.33
N VAL A 156 -6.59 8.34 4.08
CA VAL A 156 -5.58 8.53 3.04
C VAL A 156 -5.38 10.02 2.78
N THR A 157 -4.14 10.49 2.89
CA THR A 157 -3.75 11.89 2.72
C THR A 157 -2.98 12.12 1.42
N SER A 158 -2.27 11.11 0.91
CA SER A 158 -1.60 11.14 -0.38
C SER A 158 -1.64 9.78 -1.07
N VAL A 159 -1.70 9.78 -2.40
CA VAL A 159 -1.58 8.57 -3.21
C VAL A 159 -0.87 8.89 -4.51
N GLU A 160 0.22 8.18 -4.77
CA GLU A 160 0.94 8.24 -6.04
C GLU A 160 0.65 6.94 -6.82
N GLY A 161 0.39 7.08 -8.12
CA GLY A 161 0.29 5.92 -8.99
C GLY A 161 1.66 5.44 -9.41
N PHE A 162 1.79 4.15 -9.65
CA PHE A 162 3.07 3.51 -9.95
C PHE A 162 2.91 2.35 -10.92
N GLU A 163 4.02 1.91 -11.50
CA GLU A 163 4.08 0.74 -12.36
C GLU A 163 4.71 -0.43 -11.60
N ILE A 164 4.04 -1.58 -11.64
CA ILE A 164 4.59 -2.86 -11.24
C ILE A 164 4.30 -3.84 -12.39
N GLY A 165 5.35 -4.49 -12.89
CA GLY A 165 5.27 -5.29 -14.11
C GLY A 165 4.82 -4.44 -15.31
N SER A 166 3.67 -4.78 -15.91
CA SER A 166 3.05 -4.03 -17.01
C SER A 166 1.81 -3.24 -16.59
N GLN A 167 1.54 -3.13 -15.28
CA GLN A 167 0.32 -2.55 -14.76
C GLN A 167 0.57 -1.22 -14.05
N TYR A 168 -0.11 -0.17 -14.52
CA TYR A 168 -0.24 1.07 -13.76
C TYR A 168 -1.29 0.89 -12.67
N THR A 169 -0.89 1.10 -11.42
CA THR A 169 -1.69 0.83 -10.22
C THR A 169 -1.70 2.03 -9.27
N ARG A 170 -2.77 2.13 -8.49
CA ARG A 170 -2.88 3.09 -7.38
C ARG A 170 -3.60 2.44 -6.19
N LEU A 171 -3.06 2.59 -4.97
CA LEU A 171 -3.55 1.91 -3.76
C LEU A 171 -4.63 2.67 -2.99
N GLY A 172 -5.53 3.40 -3.67
CA GLY A 172 -6.63 4.12 -3.03
C GLY A 172 -6.87 5.52 -3.58
N ARG A 173 -7.55 6.38 -2.80
CA ARG A 173 -7.82 7.79 -3.11
C ARG A 173 -7.59 8.68 -1.90
N VAL A 174 -7.14 9.91 -2.10
CA VAL A 174 -7.13 10.94 -1.05
C VAL A 174 -8.54 11.08 -0.45
N GLY A 175 -8.62 11.09 0.88
CA GLY A 175 -9.86 11.11 1.66
C GLY A 175 -10.51 9.74 1.87
N GLN A 176 -10.05 8.68 1.19
CA GLN A 176 -10.57 7.33 1.40
C GLN A 176 -10.24 6.85 2.81
N LYS A 177 -11.20 6.13 3.41
CA LYS A 177 -11.02 5.48 4.72
C LYS A 177 -10.70 4.02 4.50
N LEU A 178 -9.57 3.58 5.03
CA LEU A 178 -9.15 2.18 4.99
C LEU A 178 -9.15 1.64 6.42
N ARG A 179 -9.47 0.35 6.56
CA ARG A 179 -9.36 -0.37 7.84
C ARG A 179 -8.35 -1.48 7.69
N LEU A 180 -7.32 -1.42 8.53
CA LEU A 180 -6.30 -2.46 8.64
C LEU A 180 -6.44 -3.14 10.00
N THR A 181 -6.54 -4.46 9.99
CA THR A 181 -6.54 -5.28 11.21
C THR A 181 -5.36 -6.22 11.18
N PHE A 182 -4.49 -6.10 12.18
CA PHE A 182 -3.42 -7.04 12.47
C PHE A 182 -3.81 -7.97 13.62
N PHE A 183 -3.43 -9.23 13.47
CA PHE A 183 -3.34 -10.20 14.54
C PHE A 183 -1.87 -10.45 14.82
N GLY A 184 -1.52 -10.68 16.08
CA GLY A 184 -0.13 -10.87 16.43
C GLY A 184 0.06 -11.40 17.84
N HIS A 185 1.34 -11.54 18.17
CA HIS A 185 1.79 -11.93 19.49
C HIS A 185 2.99 -11.07 19.89
N LEU A 186 2.98 -10.55 21.11
CA LEU A 186 4.10 -9.78 21.65
C LEU A 186 5.26 -10.71 21.97
N ASN A 187 6.45 -10.34 21.54
CA ASN A 187 7.69 -11.04 21.81
C ASN A 187 8.52 -10.19 22.77
N SER A 188 8.13 -10.17 24.04
CA SER A 188 8.82 -9.40 25.09
C SER A 188 9.64 -10.33 25.99
N PRO A 189 10.95 -10.08 26.18
CA PRO A 189 11.70 -8.94 25.64
C PRO A 189 12.00 -9.08 24.14
N GLY A 190 11.91 -7.97 23.39
CA GLY A 190 12.31 -7.88 21.98
C GLY A 190 13.77 -7.43 21.82
N PRO A 191 14.29 -7.28 20.58
CA PRO A 191 13.55 -7.13 19.31
C PRO A 191 13.26 -8.44 18.53
N PRO A 192 12.20 -8.48 17.68
CA PRO A 192 11.14 -7.48 17.64
C PRO A 192 10.27 -7.55 18.89
N SER A 193 9.55 -6.48 19.19
CA SER A 193 8.56 -6.46 20.28
C SER A 193 7.31 -7.30 19.97
N GLY A 194 7.11 -7.71 18.72
CA GLY A 194 6.03 -8.61 18.32
C GLY A 194 6.02 -8.90 16.82
N TYR A 195 5.26 -9.92 16.45
CA TYR A 195 5.03 -10.34 15.06
C TYR A 195 3.57 -10.09 14.69
N ILE A 196 3.32 -9.68 13.45
CA ILE A 196 1.99 -9.33 12.95
C ILE A 196 1.71 -9.90 11.57
N SER A 197 0.46 -10.27 11.33
CA SER A 197 -0.11 -10.50 10.01
C SER A 197 -1.54 -10.00 9.98
N GLY A 198 -2.00 -9.47 8.85
CA GLY A 198 -3.26 -8.76 8.80
C GLY A 198 -3.75 -8.46 7.41
N MET A 199 -4.92 -7.82 7.37
CA MET A 199 -5.60 -7.45 6.15
C MET A 199 -6.06 -6.01 6.22
N MET A 200 -5.91 -5.29 5.10
CA MET A 200 -6.46 -3.98 4.86
C MET A 200 -7.62 -4.08 3.88
N ILE A 201 -8.74 -3.42 4.21
CA ILE A 201 -9.91 -3.30 3.35
C ILE A 201 -10.39 -1.84 3.26
N GLY A 202 -10.93 -1.47 2.11
CA GLY A 202 -11.63 -0.20 1.93
C GLY A 202 -12.36 -0.10 0.59
N SER A 203 -13.36 0.78 0.53
CA SER A 203 -14.17 1.07 -0.65
C SER A 203 -14.49 2.56 -0.69
#